data_AF-A0A554XEX3-F1
#
_entry.id   AF-A0A554XEX3-F1
#
_cell.length_a   1.000
_cell.length_b   1.000
_cell.length_c   1.000
_cell.angle_alpha   90.00
_cell.angle_beta   90.00
_cell.angle_gamma   90.00
#
_symmetry.space_group_name_H-M   'P 1'
#
loop_
_entity.id
_entity.type
_entity.pdbx_description
1 polymer ?
#
loop_
_entity_poly.entity_id
_entity_poly.type
_entity_poly.pdbx_seq_one_letter_code
_entity_poly.pdbx_strand_id
1 'polypeptide(L)'
;MNTPREFQTQHAERRAREALAQARSTLERALRELDRYTSRFEEAESLRDKADVMNWTLNELACNINPNLRLDLIASAQAELVRADTME
;
A
#
# COMPACT_ATOMS: atom_id res chain seq x y z
N MET A 1 -34.00 -12.06 5.49
CA MET A 1 -33.07 -12.68 4.53
C MET A 1 -32.55 -11.58 3.65
N ASN A 2 -31.22 -11.37 3.58
CA ASN A 2 -30.67 -10.37 2.69
C ASN A 2 -30.90 -10.81 1.23
N THR A 3 -31.25 -9.87 0.37
CA THR A 3 -31.36 -10.09 -1.07
C THR A 3 -29.99 -10.39 -1.68
N PRO A 4 -29.92 -11.10 -2.83
CA PRO A 4 -28.64 -11.31 -3.53
C PRO A 4 -27.85 -10.03 -3.79
N ARG A 5 -28.55 -8.93 -4.06
CA ARG A 5 -27.97 -7.58 -4.24
C ARG A 5 -27.29 -7.09 -2.96
N GLU A 6 -27.96 -7.14 -1.82
CA GLU A 6 -27.39 -6.72 -0.53
C GLU A 6 -26.14 -7.53 -0.16
N PHE A 7 -26.12 -8.83 -0.45
CA PHE A 7 -24.94 -9.67 -0.25
C PHE A 7 -23.76 -9.23 -1.14
N GLN A 8 -24.03 -8.90 -2.41
CA GLN A 8 -22.99 -8.44 -3.35
C GLN A 8 -22.45 -7.06 -2.96
N THR A 9 -23.30 -6.13 -2.55
CA THR A 9 -22.87 -4.82 -2.05
C THR A 9 -21.99 -4.97 -0.81
N GLN A 10 -22.41 -5.76 0.18
CA GLN A 10 -21.61 -6.01 1.40
C GLN A 10 -20.27 -6.68 1.07
N HIS A 11 -20.26 -7.60 0.11
CA HIS A 11 -19.03 -8.24 -0.36
C HIS A 11 -18.07 -7.21 -1.00
N ALA A 12 -18.56 -6.40 -1.94
CA ALA A 12 -17.77 -5.37 -2.62
C ALA A 12 -17.20 -4.33 -1.64
N GLU A 13 -18.02 -3.87 -0.67
CA GLU A 13 -17.55 -2.97 0.38
C GLU A 13 -16.46 -3.60 1.26
N ARG A 14 -16.62 -4.87 1.63
CA ARG A 14 -15.59 -5.58 2.41
C ARG A 14 -14.27 -5.64 1.64
N ARG A 15 -14.32 -6.00 0.36
CA ARG A 15 -13.15 -6.07 -0.52
C ARG A 15 -12.46 -4.71 -0.66
N ALA A 16 -13.22 -3.63 -0.77
CA ALA A 16 -12.67 -2.28 -0.80
C ALA A 16 -11.95 -1.92 0.52
N ARG A 17 -12.55 -2.22 1.67
CA ARG A 17 -11.91 -2.00 2.98
C ARG A 17 -10.60 -2.80 3.12
N GLU A 18 -10.61 -4.06 2.69
CA GLU A 18 -9.41 -4.92 2.72
C GLU A 18 -8.29 -4.37 1.82
N ALA A 19 -8.61 -3.95 0.60
CA ALA A 19 -7.63 -3.36 -0.32
C ALA A 19 -7.02 -2.07 0.24
N LEU A 20 -7.84 -1.19 0.81
CA LEU A 20 -7.36 0.03 1.47
C LEU A 20 -6.50 -0.26 2.70
N ALA A 21 -6.90 -1.22 3.53
CA ALA A 21 -6.12 -1.65 4.69
C ALA A 21 -4.74 -2.20 4.28
N GLN A 22 -4.68 -2.95 3.18
CA GLN A 22 -3.42 -3.48 2.67
C GLN A 22 -2.48 -2.40 2.14
N ALA A 23 -3.01 -1.43 1.38
CA ALA A 23 -2.23 -0.28 0.93
C ALA A 23 -1.70 0.53 2.11
N ARG A 24 -2.54 0.77 3.13
CA ARG A 24 -2.14 1.43 4.37
C ARG A 24 -1.03 0.67 5.10
N SER A 25 -1.17 -0.64 5.28
CA SER A 25 -0.15 -1.47 5.93
C SER A 25 1.21 -1.41 5.19
N THR A 26 1.15 -1.39 3.86
CA THR A 26 2.34 -1.24 3.02
C THR A 26 3.04 0.11 3.23
N LEU A 27 2.28 1.21 3.26
CA LEU A 27 2.82 2.54 3.55
C LEU A 27 3.41 2.62 4.95
N GLU A 28 2.74 2.05 5.96
CA GLU A 28 3.28 2.01 7.32
C GLU A 28 4.59 1.23 7.40
N ARG A 29 4.73 0.14 6.63
CA ARG A 29 6.00 -0.58 6.51
C ARG A 29 7.06 0.30 5.87
N ALA A 30 6.73 0.99 4.78
CA ALA A 30 7.66 1.88 4.09
C ALA A 30 8.16 3.00 5.02
N LEU A 31 7.26 3.61 5.80
CA LEU A 31 7.61 4.62 6.81
C LEU A 31 8.61 4.06 7.84
N ARG A 32 8.37 2.86 8.37
CA ARG A 32 9.32 2.21 9.29
C ARG A 32 10.69 1.95 8.67
N GLU A 33 10.75 1.61 7.38
CA GLU A 33 12.04 1.44 6.70
C GLU A 33 12.74 2.79 6.48
N LEU A 34 12.01 3.87 6.20
CA LEU A 34 12.58 5.22 6.13
C LEU A 34 13.15 5.68 7.47
N ASP A 35 12.46 5.38 8.59
CA ASP A 35 12.99 5.65 9.92
C ASP A 35 14.31 4.92 10.15
N ARG A 36 14.41 3.64 9.74
CA ARG A 36 15.66 2.87 9.82
C ARG A 36 16.79 3.44 8.98
N TYR A 37 16.49 3.86 7.74
CA TYR A 37 17.50 4.51 6.90
C TYR A 37 17.97 5.83 7.52
N THR A 38 17.07 6.58 8.15
CA THR A 38 17.40 7.83 8.84
C THR A 38 18.35 7.57 10.01
N SER A 39 18.01 6.63 10.90
CA SER A 39 18.91 6.23 12.00
C SER A 39 20.27 5.76 11.49
N ARG A 40 20.29 4.93 10.44
CA ARG A 40 21.55 4.44 9.85
C ARG A 40 22.40 5.55 9.23
N PHE A 41 21.77 6.57 8.65
CA PHE A 41 22.47 7.75 8.13
C PHE A 41 23.09 8.59 9.26
N GLU A 42 22.38 8.73 10.38
CA GLU A 42 22.86 9.46 11.56
C GLU A 42 24.04 8.74 12.22
N GLU A 43 23.99 7.41 12.30
CA GLU A 43 25.03 6.56 12.89
C GLU A 43 26.27 6.38 11.99
N ALA A 44 26.16 6.65 10.68
CA ALA A 44 27.25 6.45 9.75
C ALA A 44 28.42 7.44 9.98
N GLU A 45 29.63 6.90 10.15
CA GLU A 45 30.82 7.68 10.46
C GLU A 45 31.43 8.36 9.21
N SER A 46 31.33 7.72 8.04
CA SER A 46 31.92 8.24 6.81
C SER A 46 30.88 8.84 5.86
N LEU A 47 31.29 9.86 5.09
CA LEU A 47 30.45 10.43 4.03
C LEU A 47 30.09 9.41 2.95
N ARG A 48 30.96 8.41 2.74
CA ARG A 48 30.69 7.33 1.78
C ARG A 48 29.54 6.45 2.25
N ASP A 49 29.56 6.03 3.51
CA ASP A 49 28.49 5.20 4.09
C ASP A 49 27.15 5.95 4.09
N LYS A 50 27.18 7.26 4.37
CA LYS A 50 26.02 8.14 4.25
C LYS A 50 25.46 8.18 2.83
N ALA A 51 26.33 8.27 1.82
CA ALA A 51 25.92 8.22 0.42
C ALA A 51 25.31 6.86 0.04
N ASP A 52 25.87 5.76 0.56
CA ASP A 52 25.34 4.42 0.33
C ASP A 52 23.94 4.26 0.95
N VAL A 53 23.73 4.76 2.17
CA VAL A 53 22.40 4.78 2.82
C VAL A 53 21.40 5.57 2.00
N MET A 54 21.76 6.76 1.53
CA MET A 54 20.92 7.57 0.64
C MET A 54 20.55 6.82 -0.65
N ASN A 55 21.50 6.10 -1.25
CA ASN A 55 21.24 5.31 -2.45
C ASN A 55 20.28 4.13 -2.18
N TRP A 56 20.40 3.45 -1.03
CA TRP A 56 19.43 2.42 -0.63
C TRP A 56 18.05 2.99 -0.38
N THR A 57 17.94 4.17 0.24
CA THR A 57 16.66 4.87 0.43
C THR A 57 16.01 5.19 -0.91
N LEU A 58 16.78 5.71 -1.89
CA LEU A 58 16.27 5.96 -3.24
C LEU A 58 15.72 4.68 -3.88
N ASN A 59 16.43 3.56 -3.75
CA ASN A 59 15.98 2.28 -4.28
C ASN A 59 14.68 1.80 -3.60
N GLU A 60 14.56 1.91 -2.27
CA GLU A 60 13.32 1.55 -1.57
C GLU A 60 12.13 2.39 -2.08
N LEU A 61 12.31 3.70 -2.18
CA LEU A 61 11.26 4.63 -2.62
C LEU A 61 10.81 4.36 -4.07
N ALA A 62 11.77 4.20 -4.98
CA ALA A 62 11.49 4.04 -6.40
C ALA A 62 10.96 2.64 -6.75
N CYS A 63 11.55 1.60 -6.16
CA CYS A 63 11.34 0.22 -6.59
C CYS A 63 10.40 -0.57 -5.67
N ASN A 64 10.32 -0.24 -4.38
CA ASN A 64 9.63 -1.10 -3.41
C ASN A 64 8.31 -0.55 -2.90
N ILE A 65 8.04 0.77 -2.96
CA ILE A 65 6.73 1.28 -2.51
C ILE A 65 5.63 0.97 -3.53
N ASN A 66 5.75 1.48 -4.77
CA ASN A 66 4.67 1.45 -5.75
C ASN A 66 4.20 0.00 -6.09
N PRO A 67 5.10 -0.96 -6.37
CA PRO A 67 4.67 -2.33 -6.66
C PRO A 67 3.98 -3.02 -5.47
N ASN A 68 4.38 -2.69 -4.24
CA ASN A 68 3.81 -3.31 -3.05
C ASN A 68 2.50 -2.67 -2.58
N LEU A 69 2.16 -1.47 -3.06
CA LEU A 69 0.86 -0.85 -2.78
C LEU A 69 -0.32 -1.65 -3.33
N ARG A 70 -0.06 -2.55 -4.30
CA ARG A 70 -1.08 -3.41 -4.90
C ARG A 70 -2.28 -2.61 -5.40
N LEU A 71 -2.00 -1.58 -6.19
CA LEU A 71 -3.01 -0.71 -6.80
C LEU A 71 -4.03 -1.51 -7.63
N ASP A 72 -3.65 -2.69 -8.12
CA ASP A 72 -4.52 -3.66 -8.79
C ASP A 72 -5.68 -4.13 -7.90
N LEU A 73 -5.45 -4.32 -6.59
CA LEU A 73 -6.49 -4.71 -5.64
C LEU A 73 -7.49 -3.58 -5.41
N ILE A 74 -6.99 -2.34 -5.31
CA ILE A 74 -7.85 -1.15 -5.17
C ILE A 74 -8.68 -0.97 -6.44
N ALA A 75 -8.07 -1.05 -7.62
CA ALA A 75 -8.76 -0.91 -8.89
C ALA A 75 -9.84 -2.00 -9.07
N SER A 76 -9.53 -3.24 -8.71
CA SER A 76 -10.49 -4.34 -8.77
C SER A 76 -11.66 -4.13 -7.81
N ALA A 77 -11.39 -3.75 -6.56
CA ALA A 77 -12.43 -3.48 -5.57
C ALA A 77 -13.30 -2.26 -5.96
N GLN A 78 -12.69 -1.23 -6.56
CA GLN A 78 -13.41 -0.08 -7.10
C GLN A 78 -14.34 -0.51 -8.25
N ALA A 79 -13.88 -1.37 -9.17
CA ALA A 79 -14.72 -1.90 -10.23
C ALA A 79 -15.87 -2.78 -9.68
N GLU A 80 -15.62 -3.58 -8.64
CA GLU A 80 -16.66 -4.37 -7.96
C GLU A 80 -17.75 -3.48 -7.33
N LEU A 81 -17.37 -2.36 -6.70
CA LEU A 81 -18.32 -1.39 -6.15
C LEU A 81 -19.22 -0.78 -7.23
N VAL A 82 -18.63 -0.35 -8.35
CA VAL A 82 -19.41 0.21 -9.47
C VAL A 82 -20.37 -0.82 -10.06
N ARG A 83 -19.94 -2.08 -10.19
CA ARG A 83 -20.82 -3.17 -10.66
C ARG A 83 -21.97 -3.43 -9.69
N ALA A 84 -21.71 -3.45 -8.38
CA ALA A 84 -22.76 -3.65 -7.39
C ALA A 84 -23.78 -2.51 -7.36
N ASP A 85 -23.38 -1.29 -7.72
CA ASP A 85 -24.26 -0.12 -7.83
C ASP A 85 -25.15 -0.18 -9.09
N THR A 86 -24.56 -0.57 -10.23
CA THR A 86 -25.23 -0.61 -11.55
C THR A 86 -26.11 -1.84 -11.78
N MET A 87 -26.07 -2.84 -10.90
CA MET A 87 -27.01 -3.95 -10.92
C MET A 87 -28.37 -3.50 -10.33
N GLU A 88 -29.28 -3.11 -11.22
CA GLU A 88 -30.73 -2.95 -10.92
C GLU A 88 -31.37 -4.29 -10.52
#